data_AF-A0A3A5WEE2-F1
#
_entry.id   AF-A0A3A5WEE2-F1
#
_cell.length_a   1.000
_cell.length_b   1.000
_cell.length_c   1.000
_cell.angle_alpha   90.00
_cell.angle_beta   90.00
_cell.angle_gamma   90.00
#
_symmetry.space_group_name_H-M   'P 1'
#
loop_
_entity.id
_entity.type
_entity.pdbx_description
1 polymer ?
#
loop_
_entity_poly.entity_id
_entity_poly.type
_entity_poly.pdbx_seq_one_letter_code
_entity_poly.pdbx_strand_id
1 'polypeptide(L)'
;MRKAIALVLLIVLGTMPLQTSAQLSVPAVDLQCVNLDAEITVGEDGPYVFIDTFVEPEYDNNSEPWNPVKTNHQVTLNCTATNPNSYVERISIDYDLEGVWASVFISEGSIELAPNGEAEFNITVMADYRQIGMGTLEITAKVTEANGAPPPNIAESGFVFDLYFSSGFKDYGPNGCATFAEYGYFNDIGGEWHFFVSMTIEHRLPWNREGPEPSNWLEMNTHEVVFRIDWTNAPFHAANFYTLTAMGCYDDMPFHRVIDNFMIQSGDFETGNGTGGNAAFWAGYCNGQTHVAPIINYTAKTCPTTQWTLPDEADNGLTHTPGSLAMAKTNAPNSGGSQFYIVPSDSTPSHLDGIHTVFGEVAKGMHFVDYISEVETGQNDRPIHDVIVTNTDIVWGMDSDGDGLPDGVDDYPNDANETEDSDGDGVGDNFDPSPYDPTQYGGDSDGDGTPDGIDDFPNDANETTDSDGDGVGDNSDAFPNDANETADSDNDGVGDNSDAFPDDPDETHDDDGDGIGNNTDEFPKDPEEQFDKDGDGVGDNADDFPDSALASNWSTIYAAVGTLIVLLIGAGVMISRMKKEDELPNVPSMSEIDQIEKQIAELEKRKAEILGQQDLTESLFED
;
A
#
# COMPACT_ATOMS: atom_id res chain seq x y z
N MET A 1 86.20 -18.27 -71.02
CA MET A 1 85.53 -17.22 -70.23
C MET A 1 84.00 -17.29 -70.24
N ARG A 2 83.29 -17.59 -71.34
CA ARG A 2 81.81 -17.71 -71.30
C ARG A 2 81.22 -18.99 -70.70
N LYS A 3 82.02 -20.06 -70.52
CA LYS A 3 81.61 -21.28 -69.77
C LYS A 3 82.01 -21.28 -68.29
N ALA A 4 82.80 -20.30 -67.84
CA ALA A 4 83.19 -20.17 -66.44
C ALA A 4 82.21 -19.30 -65.64
N ILE A 5 81.49 -18.38 -66.31
CA ILE A 5 80.51 -17.49 -65.65
C ILE A 5 79.19 -18.23 -65.36
N ALA A 6 78.82 -19.23 -66.17
CA ALA A 6 77.62 -20.03 -65.93
C ALA A 6 77.75 -21.02 -64.75
N LEU A 7 78.98 -21.45 -64.41
CA LEU A 7 79.22 -22.36 -63.29
C LEU A 7 79.30 -21.60 -61.95
N VAL A 8 79.69 -20.33 -61.97
CA VAL A 8 79.75 -19.49 -60.75
C VAL A 8 78.36 -19.00 -60.34
N LEU A 9 77.41 -18.82 -61.28
CA LEU A 9 76.03 -18.48 -60.93
C LEU A 9 75.23 -19.64 -60.30
N LEU A 10 75.62 -20.89 -60.54
CA LEU A 10 74.99 -22.08 -59.95
C LEU A 10 75.54 -22.44 -58.56
N ILE A 11 76.69 -21.90 -58.17
CA ILE A 11 77.32 -22.16 -56.86
C ILE A 11 76.93 -21.10 -55.81
N VAL A 12 76.40 -19.93 -56.21
CA VAL A 12 75.95 -18.87 -55.29
C VAL A 12 74.48 -19.02 -54.86
N LEU A 13 73.70 -19.92 -55.47
CA LEU A 13 72.29 -20.18 -55.10
C LEU A 13 72.08 -21.40 -54.20
N GLY A 14 73.15 -22.08 -53.79
CA GLY A 14 73.08 -23.29 -52.96
C GLY A 14 73.81 -23.12 -51.64
N THR A 15 73.28 -22.31 -50.72
CA THR A 15 73.44 -22.42 -49.25
C THR A 15 72.94 -21.14 -48.56
N MET A 16 71.61 -21.01 -48.46
CA MET A 16 71.00 -20.31 -47.34
C MET A 16 69.82 -21.15 -46.85
N PRO A 17 69.81 -21.60 -45.58
CA PRO A 17 68.64 -22.23 -45.01
C PRO A 17 67.60 -21.13 -44.77
N LEU A 18 66.53 -21.10 -45.55
CA LEU A 18 65.31 -20.43 -45.13
C LEU A 18 64.64 -21.31 -44.07
N GLN A 19 65.05 -21.12 -42.82
CA GLN A 19 64.12 -21.31 -41.70
C GLN A 19 63.13 -20.15 -41.75
N THR A 20 61.91 -20.44 -42.19
CA THR A 20 60.69 -19.89 -41.61
C THR A 20 59.57 -20.88 -41.96
N SER A 21 59.39 -21.90 -41.13
CA SER A 21 58.06 -22.48 -40.97
C SER A 21 57.21 -21.40 -40.30
N ALA A 22 56.60 -20.51 -41.09
CA ALA A 22 55.37 -19.89 -40.64
C ALA A 22 54.36 -21.06 -40.59
N GLN A 23 54.18 -21.65 -39.41
CA GLN A 23 53.01 -22.49 -39.15
C GLN A 23 51.82 -21.57 -39.39
N LEU A 24 51.13 -21.76 -40.52
CA LEU A 24 49.87 -21.09 -40.79
C LEU A 24 48.91 -21.55 -39.67
N SER A 25 48.54 -20.64 -38.77
CA SER A 25 47.52 -20.91 -37.77
C SER A 25 46.17 -20.98 -38.49
N VAL A 26 45.46 -22.09 -38.32
CA VAL A 26 44.06 -22.23 -38.73
C VAL A 26 43.22 -21.42 -37.74
N PRO A 27 42.37 -20.48 -38.19
CA PRO A 27 41.44 -19.75 -37.32
C PRO A 27 40.24 -20.65 -36.97
N ALA A 28 39.54 -20.31 -35.88
CA ALA A 28 38.36 -21.04 -35.46
C ALA A 28 37.19 -20.85 -36.44
N VAL A 29 36.27 -21.83 -36.44
CA VAL A 29 34.97 -21.72 -37.12
C VAL A 29 34.07 -20.79 -36.30
N ASP A 30 33.24 -19.99 -36.96
CA ASP A 30 32.25 -19.17 -36.27
C ASP A 30 31.04 -20.04 -35.90
N LEU A 31 30.69 -20.08 -34.62
CA LEU A 31 29.60 -20.91 -34.10
C LEU A 31 28.56 -20.01 -33.45
N GLN A 32 27.32 -20.12 -33.89
CA GLN A 32 26.18 -19.42 -33.33
C GLN A 32 25.04 -20.40 -33.10
N CYS A 33 24.35 -20.28 -31.97
CA CYS A 33 23.21 -21.15 -31.66
C CYS A 33 22.02 -20.30 -31.24
N VAL A 34 20.83 -20.62 -31.75
CA VAL A 34 19.56 -19.93 -31.48
C VAL A 34 18.47 -20.94 -31.10
N ASN A 35 17.61 -20.59 -30.16
CA ASN A 35 16.48 -21.43 -29.76
C ASN A 35 15.33 -21.34 -30.79
N LEU A 36 14.66 -22.46 -31.07
CA LEU A 36 13.49 -22.53 -31.97
C LEU A 36 12.15 -22.61 -31.24
N ASP A 37 12.14 -22.94 -29.95
CA ASP A 37 10.93 -23.07 -29.15
C ASP A 37 10.55 -21.70 -28.55
N ALA A 38 9.34 -21.24 -28.88
CA ALA A 38 8.88 -19.87 -28.72
C ALA A 38 8.40 -19.57 -27.29
N GLU A 39 9.33 -19.34 -26.38
CA GLU A 39 9.11 -18.65 -25.10
C GLU A 39 10.51 -18.38 -24.50
N ILE A 40 11.15 -17.25 -24.81
CA ILE A 40 12.32 -16.66 -24.10
C ILE A 40 12.65 -15.27 -24.70
N THR A 41 13.00 -14.33 -23.82
CA THR A 41 13.56 -13.00 -24.10
C THR A 41 15.10 -13.07 -24.06
N VAL A 42 15.79 -12.38 -24.98
CA VAL A 42 17.27 -12.30 -24.98
C VAL A 42 17.68 -10.99 -24.29
N GLY A 43 18.33 -11.10 -23.13
CA GLY A 43 18.95 -9.96 -22.41
C GLY A 43 20.32 -9.58 -22.98
N GLU A 44 20.79 -8.36 -22.68
CA GLU A 44 21.98 -7.75 -23.30
C GLU A 44 23.34 -8.38 -22.88
N ASP A 45 23.37 -9.25 -21.86
CA ASP A 45 24.62 -9.81 -21.28
C ASP A 45 24.96 -11.27 -21.65
N GLY A 46 24.14 -11.96 -22.45
CA GLY A 46 24.47 -13.30 -22.96
C GLY A 46 23.24 -14.20 -23.19
N PRO A 47 23.39 -15.30 -23.94
CA PRO A 47 22.28 -16.19 -24.28
C PRO A 47 21.97 -17.18 -23.14
N TYR A 48 20.81 -17.04 -22.50
CA TYR A 48 20.27 -18.00 -21.53
C TYR A 48 19.01 -18.71 -22.07
N VAL A 49 18.70 -19.88 -21.50
CA VAL A 49 17.52 -20.69 -21.86
C VAL A 49 16.72 -21.05 -20.61
N PHE A 50 15.52 -20.48 -20.49
CA PHE A 50 14.51 -20.90 -19.52
C PHE A 50 13.71 -22.10 -20.04
N ILE A 51 13.59 -23.12 -19.21
CA ILE A 51 12.78 -24.31 -19.49
C ILE A 51 11.64 -24.30 -18.48
N ASP A 52 10.63 -23.50 -18.78
CA ASP A 52 9.40 -23.47 -18.01
C ASP A 52 8.44 -24.56 -18.48
N THR A 53 7.75 -25.19 -17.53
CA THR A 53 7.03 -26.44 -17.75
C THR A 53 5.57 -26.30 -17.35
N PHE A 54 4.91 -25.29 -17.89
CA PHE A 54 3.46 -25.19 -17.78
C PHE A 54 2.78 -26.08 -18.83
N VAL A 55 2.35 -27.27 -18.43
CA VAL A 55 1.33 -28.00 -19.20
C VAL A 55 -0.01 -27.66 -18.57
N GLU A 56 -0.78 -26.77 -19.22
CA GLU A 56 -2.18 -26.57 -18.85
C GLU A 56 -2.89 -27.93 -18.80
N PRO A 57 -3.54 -28.29 -17.69
CA PRO A 57 -4.34 -29.52 -17.67
C PRO A 57 -5.55 -29.34 -18.59
N GLU A 58 -5.58 -30.07 -19.71
CA GLU A 58 -6.81 -30.25 -20.48
C GLU A 58 -7.88 -30.89 -19.58
N TYR A 59 -8.89 -30.12 -19.21
CA TYR A 59 -10.03 -30.54 -18.40
C TYR A 59 -10.86 -31.61 -19.16
N ASP A 60 -10.60 -32.90 -18.92
CA ASP A 60 -11.60 -33.95 -19.20
C ASP A 60 -12.57 -34.01 -18.02
N ASN A 61 -13.77 -33.49 -18.24
CA ASN A 61 -14.87 -33.44 -17.28
C ASN A 61 -15.42 -34.80 -16.82
N ASN A 62 -14.84 -35.98 -17.14
CA ASN A 62 -15.49 -37.27 -16.83
C ASN A 62 -14.60 -38.49 -16.49
N SER A 63 -13.48 -38.38 -15.77
CA SER A 63 -12.90 -39.57 -15.12
C SER A 63 -12.09 -39.33 -13.82
N GLU A 64 -12.33 -40.18 -12.80
CA GLU A 64 -11.55 -40.26 -11.54
C GLU A 64 -10.11 -40.79 -11.75
N PRO A 65 -9.28 -40.81 -10.69
CA PRO A 65 -8.43 -39.72 -10.19
C PRO A 65 -7.13 -39.60 -11.01
N TRP A 66 -6.67 -38.35 -11.15
CA TRP A 66 -5.29 -37.91 -11.42
C TRP A 66 -4.30 -38.99 -11.89
N ASN A 67 -4.11 -39.10 -13.21
CA ASN A 67 -2.90 -39.71 -13.77
C ASN A 67 -2.27 -38.70 -14.74
N PRO A 68 -1.45 -37.75 -14.24
CA PRO A 68 -0.79 -36.78 -15.09
C PRO A 68 0.14 -37.51 -16.06
N VAL A 69 0.12 -37.09 -17.33
CA VAL A 69 1.03 -37.63 -18.34
C VAL A 69 2.43 -37.11 -18.03
N LYS A 70 3.28 -37.97 -17.47
CA LYS A 70 4.70 -37.67 -17.21
C LYS A 70 5.44 -37.53 -18.54
N THR A 71 5.69 -36.32 -18.99
CA THR A 71 6.51 -36.05 -20.18
C THR A 71 7.91 -35.60 -19.77
N ASN A 72 8.94 -36.16 -20.40
CA ASN A 72 10.30 -35.65 -20.24
C ASN A 72 10.41 -34.27 -20.88
N HIS A 73 11.21 -33.39 -20.27
CA HIS A 73 11.47 -32.03 -20.75
C HIS A 73 12.40 -32.09 -21.95
N GLN A 74 12.11 -31.36 -23.03
CA GLN A 74 12.94 -31.35 -24.25
C GLN A 74 13.02 -29.92 -24.80
N VAL A 75 14.25 -29.42 -24.99
CA VAL A 75 14.52 -28.17 -25.72
C VAL A 75 15.41 -28.46 -26.90
N THR A 76 15.14 -27.82 -28.04
CA THR A 76 15.97 -27.95 -29.25
C THR A 76 16.58 -26.62 -29.67
N LEU A 77 17.90 -26.53 -29.61
CA LEU A 77 18.70 -25.44 -30.12
C LEU A 77 19.04 -25.70 -31.59
N ASN A 78 18.91 -24.69 -32.44
CA ASN A 78 19.40 -24.70 -33.81
C ASN A 78 20.72 -23.93 -33.88
N CYS A 79 21.79 -24.63 -34.26
CA CYS A 79 23.14 -24.11 -34.32
C CYS A 79 23.62 -24.01 -35.76
N THR A 80 24.31 -22.92 -36.04
CA THR A 80 24.93 -22.59 -37.30
C THR A 80 26.45 -22.54 -37.13
N ALA A 81 27.16 -23.34 -37.93
CA ALA A 81 28.61 -23.26 -38.05
C ALA A 81 29.01 -22.66 -39.40
N THR A 82 29.76 -21.56 -39.39
CA THR A 82 30.24 -20.89 -40.60
C THR A 82 31.75 -21.00 -40.71
N ASN A 83 32.24 -21.51 -41.85
CA ASN A 83 33.66 -21.56 -42.16
C ASN A 83 34.10 -20.25 -42.82
N PRO A 84 34.83 -19.35 -42.13
CA PRO A 84 35.27 -18.07 -42.71
C PRO A 84 36.44 -18.23 -43.70
N ASN A 85 36.93 -19.45 -43.89
CA ASN A 85 38.15 -19.71 -44.64
C ASN A 85 37.88 -20.09 -46.11
N SER A 86 38.92 -19.91 -46.93
CA SER A 86 38.90 -20.20 -48.37
C SER A 86 39.16 -21.67 -48.72
N TYR A 87 39.10 -22.58 -47.74
CA TYR A 87 39.37 -23.99 -47.90
C TYR A 87 38.36 -24.86 -47.12
N VAL A 88 38.28 -26.15 -47.46
CA VAL A 88 37.34 -27.09 -46.82
C VAL A 88 37.83 -27.44 -45.42
N GLU A 89 36.93 -27.40 -44.44
CA GLU A 89 37.18 -27.78 -43.06
C GLU A 89 36.25 -28.91 -42.62
N ARG A 90 36.74 -29.81 -41.78
CA ARG A 90 35.92 -30.75 -41.02
C ARG A 90 35.95 -30.34 -39.56
N ILE A 91 34.79 -30.15 -38.97
CA ILE A 91 34.66 -29.88 -37.54
C ILE A 91 34.09 -31.07 -36.78
N SER A 92 34.44 -31.17 -35.50
CA SER A 92 33.77 -31.99 -34.49
C SER A 92 32.95 -31.05 -33.61
N ILE A 93 31.75 -31.47 -33.24
CA ILE A 93 30.94 -30.77 -32.24
C ILE A 93 31.00 -31.59 -30.96
N ASP A 94 31.54 -30.98 -29.91
CA ASP A 94 31.64 -31.53 -28.57
C ASP A 94 30.75 -30.69 -27.63
N TYR A 95 30.39 -31.26 -26.48
CA TYR A 95 29.65 -30.54 -25.45
C TYR A 95 30.20 -30.87 -24.06
N ASP A 96 30.06 -29.92 -23.14
CA ASP A 96 30.22 -30.13 -21.71
C ASP A 96 28.97 -29.65 -20.98
N LEU A 97 28.49 -30.44 -20.03
CA LEU A 97 27.28 -30.15 -19.27
C LEU A 97 27.60 -30.22 -17.78
N GLU A 98 27.45 -29.09 -17.09
CA GLU A 98 27.68 -28.96 -15.66
C GLU A 98 26.40 -28.52 -14.93
N GLY A 99 26.28 -28.87 -13.65
CA GLY A 99 25.19 -28.42 -12.78
C GLY A 99 23.85 -29.14 -12.90
N VAL A 100 23.55 -29.80 -14.03
CA VAL A 100 22.24 -30.46 -14.27
C VAL A 100 22.35 -31.89 -14.81
N TRP A 101 21.32 -32.71 -14.57
CA TRP A 101 21.24 -34.08 -15.08
C TRP A 101 20.33 -34.15 -16.31
N ALA A 102 20.91 -33.80 -17.47
CA ALA A 102 20.23 -33.90 -18.76
C ALA A 102 21.00 -34.79 -19.75
N SER A 103 20.28 -35.34 -20.73
CA SER A 103 20.86 -36.01 -21.89
C SER A 103 20.93 -35.04 -23.06
N VAL A 104 22.12 -34.83 -23.62
CA VAL A 104 22.33 -33.97 -24.79
C VAL A 104 22.49 -34.83 -26.04
N PHE A 105 21.72 -34.50 -27.08
CA PHE A 105 21.78 -35.15 -28.38
C PHE A 105 22.15 -34.13 -29.45
N ILE A 106 23.22 -34.41 -30.20
CA ILE A 106 23.65 -33.58 -31.34
C ILE A 106 23.24 -34.30 -32.62
N SER A 107 22.54 -33.60 -33.53
CA SER A 107 22.07 -34.21 -34.78
C SER A 107 23.22 -34.62 -35.70
N GLU A 108 24.32 -33.86 -35.70
CA GLU A 108 25.53 -34.13 -36.49
C GLU A 108 26.81 -33.85 -35.66
N GLY A 109 27.48 -34.91 -35.17
CA GLY A 109 28.70 -34.75 -34.38
C GLY A 109 29.97 -34.41 -35.19
N SER A 110 29.92 -34.50 -36.53
CA SER A 110 31.01 -34.04 -37.40
C SER A 110 30.49 -33.53 -38.73
N ILE A 111 30.90 -32.32 -39.09
CA ILE A 111 30.38 -31.56 -40.23
C ILE A 111 31.52 -31.19 -41.18
N GLU A 112 31.30 -31.34 -42.48
CA GLU A 112 32.23 -30.87 -43.52
C GLU A 112 31.73 -29.54 -44.11
N LEU A 113 32.50 -28.48 -43.92
CA LEU A 113 32.17 -27.13 -44.36
C LEU A 113 32.98 -26.76 -45.61
N ALA A 114 32.25 -26.39 -46.67
CA ALA A 114 32.86 -25.83 -47.88
C ALA A 114 33.52 -24.46 -47.59
N PRO A 115 34.40 -23.96 -48.48
CA PRO A 115 34.97 -22.62 -48.35
C PRO A 115 33.89 -21.53 -48.28
N ASN A 116 33.92 -20.67 -47.26
CA ASN A 116 32.86 -19.69 -46.98
C ASN A 116 31.45 -20.32 -46.84
N GLY A 117 31.40 -21.60 -46.51
CA GLY A 117 30.16 -22.36 -46.37
C GLY A 117 29.64 -22.33 -44.94
N GLU A 118 28.37 -22.68 -44.82
CA GLU A 118 27.62 -22.71 -43.56
C GLU A 118 26.87 -24.04 -43.47
N ALA A 119 26.72 -24.57 -42.26
CA ALA A 119 25.88 -25.73 -41.99
C ALA A 119 25.08 -25.52 -40.71
N GLU A 120 23.83 -25.97 -40.74
CA GLU A 120 22.90 -25.97 -39.62
C GLU A 120 22.83 -27.37 -39.00
N PHE A 121 22.75 -27.43 -37.68
CA PHE A 121 22.58 -28.67 -36.91
C PHE A 121 21.81 -28.39 -35.63
N ASN A 122 21.13 -29.41 -35.10
CA ASN A 122 20.31 -29.28 -33.90
C ASN A 122 21.00 -29.91 -32.70
N ILE A 123 20.87 -29.26 -31.54
CA ILE A 123 21.21 -29.82 -30.24
C ILE A 123 19.93 -29.93 -29.43
N THR A 124 19.59 -31.14 -29.03
CA THR A 124 18.43 -31.41 -28.18
C THR A 124 18.90 -31.72 -26.77
N VAL A 125 18.44 -30.95 -25.80
CA VAL A 125 18.64 -31.20 -24.37
C VAL A 125 17.37 -31.86 -23.85
N MET A 126 17.50 -33.07 -23.30
CA MET A 126 16.39 -33.80 -22.67
C MET A 126 16.64 -33.95 -21.18
N ALA A 127 15.76 -33.40 -20.35
CA ALA A 127 15.83 -33.56 -18.89
C ALA A 127 14.64 -34.38 -18.39
N ASP A 128 14.85 -35.09 -17.27
CA ASP A 128 13.77 -35.76 -16.56
C ASP A 128 12.77 -34.71 -16.02
N TYR A 129 11.49 -35.06 -15.94
CA TYR A 129 10.46 -34.16 -15.42
C TYR A 129 10.70 -33.69 -13.98
N ARG A 130 11.62 -34.35 -13.26
CA ARG A 130 12.06 -34.05 -11.88
C ARG A 130 13.28 -33.13 -11.80
N GLN A 131 13.84 -32.67 -12.92
CA GLN A 131 14.99 -31.76 -12.91
C GLN A 131 14.56 -30.36 -12.51
N ILE A 132 15.22 -29.80 -11.48
CA ILE A 132 15.07 -28.42 -11.02
C ILE A 132 16.48 -27.85 -10.81
N GLY A 133 16.68 -26.56 -11.05
CA GLY A 133 17.93 -25.86 -10.78
C GLY A 133 18.65 -25.38 -12.04
N MET A 134 19.86 -24.86 -11.85
CA MET A 134 20.67 -24.24 -12.89
C MET A 134 21.80 -25.15 -13.34
N GLY A 135 22.13 -25.11 -14.62
CA GLY A 135 23.32 -25.73 -15.17
C GLY A 135 23.87 -24.96 -16.34
N THR A 136 25.05 -25.34 -16.79
CA THR A 136 25.71 -24.69 -17.92
C THR A 136 25.99 -25.73 -19.00
N LEU A 137 25.63 -25.42 -20.24
CA LEU A 137 25.93 -26.21 -21.42
C LEU A 137 26.91 -25.44 -22.29
N GLU A 138 28.15 -25.91 -22.35
CA GLU A 138 29.16 -25.41 -23.29
C GLU A 138 29.19 -26.28 -24.53
N ILE A 139 29.00 -25.68 -25.71
CA ILE A 139 29.08 -26.36 -27.00
C ILE A 139 30.35 -25.89 -27.69
N THR A 140 31.21 -26.84 -28.07
CA THR A 140 32.50 -26.54 -28.70
C THR A 140 32.55 -27.08 -30.12
N ALA A 141 32.84 -26.22 -31.10
CA ALA A 141 33.15 -26.61 -32.46
C ALA A 141 34.67 -26.60 -32.67
N LYS A 142 35.23 -27.78 -32.99
CA LYS A 142 36.68 -27.98 -33.11
C LYS A 142 37.08 -28.40 -34.52
N VAL A 143 38.01 -27.67 -35.15
CA VAL A 143 38.54 -28.05 -36.46
C VAL A 143 39.40 -29.30 -36.34
N THR A 144 38.96 -30.38 -36.99
CA THR A 144 39.64 -31.70 -36.99
C THR A 144 40.44 -31.94 -38.25
N GLU A 145 40.02 -31.38 -39.39
CA GLU A 145 40.75 -31.43 -40.66
C GLU A 145 40.63 -30.11 -41.43
N ALA A 146 41.71 -29.69 -42.09
CA ALA A 146 41.73 -28.59 -43.05
C ALA A 146 42.33 -29.12 -44.37
N ASN A 147 41.57 -29.04 -45.47
CA ASN A 147 41.91 -29.65 -46.76
C ASN A 147 42.28 -31.15 -46.67
N GLY A 148 41.60 -31.90 -45.79
CA GLY A 148 41.82 -33.34 -45.62
C GLY A 148 43.11 -33.73 -44.90
N ALA A 149 43.72 -32.79 -44.16
CA ALA A 149 44.84 -33.06 -43.26
C ALA A 149 44.58 -32.46 -41.86
N PRO A 150 45.12 -33.05 -40.78
CA PRO A 150 45.00 -32.47 -39.44
C PRO A 150 45.60 -31.05 -39.39
N PRO A 151 44.92 -30.09 -38.75
CA PRO A 151 45.42 -28.72 -38.69
C PRO A 151 46.69 -28.63 -37.81
N PRO A 152 47.60 -27.69 -38.09
CA PRO A 152 48.85 -27.51 -37.35
C PRO A 152 48.67 -26.96 -35.93
N ASN A 153 47.48 -26.45 -35.61
CA ASN A 153 47.02 -26.01 -34.30
C ASN A 153 45.56 -26.46 -34.13
N ILE A 154 45.15 -26.67 -32.88
CA ILE A 154 43.74 -26.83 -32.56
C ILE A 154 43.09 -25.46 -32.65
N ALA A 155 42.07 -25.32 -33.48
CA ALA A 155 41.24 -24.14 -33.58
C ALA A 155 39.83 -24.55 -33.13
N GLU A 156 39.33 -23.92 -32.06
CA GLU A 156 38.03 -24.21 -31.48
C GLU A 156 37.30 -22.92 -31.13
N SER A 157 35.98 -22.97 -31.22
CA SER A 157 35.05 -21.94 -30.77
C SER A 157 34.03 -22.59 -29.84
N GLY A 158 33.71 -21.88 -28.76
CA GLY A 158 32.74 -22.31 -27.76
C GLY A 158 31.53 -21.39 -27.76
N PHE A 159 30.37 -21.93 -27.45
CA PHE A 159 29.16 -21.18 -27.17
C PHE A 159 28.55 -21.73 -25.88
N VAL A 160 28.35 -20.87 -24.88
CA VAL A 160 27.92 -21.26 -23.54
C VAL A 160 26.47 -20.83 -23.34
N PHE A 161 25.66 -21.74 -22.80
CA PHE A 161 24.28 -21.50 -22.41
C PHE A 161 24.10 -21.76 -20.91
N ASP A 162 23.41 -20.85 -20.24
CA ASP A 162 22.85 -21.14 -18.93
C ASP A 162 21.46 -21.77 -19.10
N LEU A 163 21.27 -22.93 -18.45
CA LEU A 163 20.06 -23.72 -18.45
C LEU A 163 19.33 -23.55 -17.12
N TYR A 164 18.09 -23.11 -17.18
CA TYR A 164 17.23 -22.93 -16.00
C TYR A 164 16.08 -23.94 -16.07
N PHE A 165 16.04 -24.87 -15.12
CA PHE A 165 14.94 -25.83 -14.99
C PHE A 165 14.05 -25.43 -13.80
N SER A 166 12.81 -25.04 -14.08
CA SER A 166 11.75 -24.91 -13.07
C SER A 166 10.81 -26.12 -13.17
N SER A 167 10.28 -26.58 -12.04
CA SER A 167 9.18 -27.56 -12.04
C SER A 167 7.93 -26.92 -11.47
N GLY A 168 6.84 -26.92 -12.24
CA GLY A 168 5.51 -26.50 -11.77
C GLY A 168 4.69 -27.60 -11.06
N PHE A 169 5.27 -28.76 -10.72
CA PHE A 169 4.53 -29.90 -10.12
C PHE A 169 5.12 -30.36 -8.78
N LYS A 170 4.44 -30.02 -7.68
CA LYS A 170 4.65 -30.60 -6.33
C LYS A 170 3.75 -31.85 -6.17
N ASP A 171 4.31 -33.06 -6.26
CA ASP A 171 3.55 -34.32 -6.06
C ASP A 171 3.54 -34.67 -4.55
N TYR A 172 2.52 -34.18 -3.84
CA TYR A 172 2.43 -34.28 -2.38
C TYR A 172 2.29 -35.72 -1.89
N GLY A 173 3.21 -36.18 -1.05
CA GLY A 173 3.09 -37.43 -0.32
C GLY A 173 2.00 -37.35 0.78
N PRO A 174 1.72 -38.46 1.48
CA PRO A 174 0.66 -38.53 2.50
C PRO A 174 0.83 -37.60 3.71
N ASN A 175 1.98 -36.93 3.84
CA ASN A 175 2.29 -35.95 4.88
C ASN A 175 2.33 -34.50 4.35
N GLY A 176 1.84 -34.22 3.14
CA GLY A 176 1.96 -32.88 2.54
C GLY A 176 3.38 -32.53 2.04
N CYS A 177 4.34 -33.45 2.15
CA CYS A 177 5.68 -33.31 1.58
C CYS A 177 5.85 -34.21 0.36
N ALA A 178 6.35 -33.68 -0.76
CA ALA A 178 6.78 -34.50 -1.89
C ALA A 178 7.99 -35.38 -1.53
N THR A 179 8.10 -36.58 -2.12
CA THR A 179 9.29 -37.42 -1.92
C THR A 179 10.40 -36.95 -2.85
N PHE A 180 11.43 -36.32 -2.29
CA PHE A 180 12.62 -35.90 -3.03
C PHE A 180 13.34 -37.14 -3.59
N ALA A 181 13.50 -37.22 -4.91
CA ALA A 181 14.40 -38.19 -5.52
C ALA A 181 15.84 -37.75 -5.22
N GLU A 182 16.68 -38.67 -4.72
CA GLU A 182 18.09 -38.44 -4.37
C GLU A 182 18.79 -37.50 -5.37
N TYR A 183 19.03 -36.25 -4.98
CA TYR A 183 20.00 -35.38 -5.63
C TYR A 183 21.23 -35.19 -4.76
N GLY A 184 22.36 -35.14 -5.46
CA GLY A 184 23.69 -34.99 -4.90
C GLY A 184 23.89 -33.63 -4.26
N TYR A 185 24.74 -33.62 -3.25
CA TYR A 185 25.27 -32.44 -2.59
C TYR A 185 25.74 -31.39 -3.60
N PHE A 186 25.18 -30.19 -3.52
CA PHE A 186 25.75 -28.98 -4.11
C PHE A 186 27.08 -28.70 -3.41
N ASN A 187 28.18 -29.12 -4.04
CA ASN A 187 29.53 -28.69 -3.68
C ASN A 187 30.01 -27.80 -4.81
N ASP A 188 30.50 -26.61 -4.44
CA ASP A 188 31.01 -25.55 -5.32
C ASP A 188 29.98 -24.84 -6.20
N ILE A 189 29.39 -23.77 -5.65
CA ILE A 189 29.01 -22.61 -6.44
C ILE A 189 29.77 -21.43 -5.84
N GLY A 190 30.91 -21.09 -6.45
CA GLY A 190 31.72 -19.94 -6.05
C GLY A 190 31.06 -18.64 -6.52
N GLY A 191 30.33 -17.99 -5.64
CA GLY A 191 29.74 -16.66 -5.80
C GLY A 191 28.84 -16.34 -4.60
N GLU A 192 28.65 -15.07 -4.25
CA GLU A 192 27.72 -14.60 -3.20
C GLU A 192 26.26 -14.76 -3.65
N TRP A 193 25.87 -15.94 -4.14
CA TRP A 193 24.51 -16.23 -4.53
C TRP A 193 23.72 -16.62 -3.28
N HIS A 194 23.07 -15.64 -2.68
CA HIS A 194 21.99 -15.88 -1.74
C HIS A 194 20.77 -16.37 -2.52
N PHE A 195 20.14 -17.44 -2.03
CA PHE A 195 18.84 -17.83 -2.55
C PHE A 195 17.78 -17.29 -1.63
N PHE A 196 16.64 -16.94 -2.23
CA PHE A 196 15.53 -16.37 -1.52
C PHE A 196 14.42 -17.40 -1.43
N VAL A 197 13.65 -17.32 -0.35
CA VAL A 197 12.43 -18.11 -0.20
C VAL A 197 11.30 -17.12 0.00
N SER A 198 10.35 -17.07 -0.94
CA SER A 198 9.10 -16.36 -0.77
C SER A 198 8.10 -17.28 -0.07
N MET A 199 7.39 -16.75 0.92
CA MET A 199 6.28 -17.41 1.59
C MET A 199 5.03 -16.55 1.47
N THR A 200 3.99 -17.13 0.90
CA THR A 200 2.64 -16.57 0.93
C THR A 200 1.95 -17.04 2.22
N ILE A 201 1.51 -16.10 3.06
CA ILE A 201 0.93 -16.37 4.38
C ILE A 201 -0.50 -15.86 4.43
N GLU A 202 -1.45 -16.74 4.74
CA GLU A 202 -2.87 -16.42 4.89
C GLU A 202 -3.29 -16.36 6.36
N HIS A 203 -3.95 -15.28 6.80
CA HIS A 203 -4.62 -15.18 8.10
C HIS A 203 -6.13 -15.40 7.95
N ARG A 204 -6.68 -16.48 8.52
CA ARG A 204 -8.08 -16.88 8.32
C ARG A 204 -9.02 -16.32 9.39
N LEU A 205 -9.61 -15.16 9.12
CA LEU A 205 -10.71 -14.63 9.93
C LEU A 205 -12.03 -15.40 9.67
N PRO A 206 -12.89 -15.62 10.69
CA PRO A 206 -14.18 -16.25 10.49
C PRO A 206 -15.10 -15.33 9.69
N TRP A 207 -15.75 -15.89 8.67
CA TRP A 207 -16.69 -15.22 7.77
C TRP A 207 -17.96 -14.76 8.54
N ASN A 208 -17.88 -13.68 9.34
CA ASN A 208 -19.00 -12.89 9.92
C ASN A 208 -18.66 -12.02 11.15
N ARG A 209 -17.41 -11.61 11.41
CA ARG A 209 -17.11 -10.81 12.61
C ARG A 209 -16.45 -9.47 12.28
N GLU A 210 -17.25 -8.40 12.27
CA GLU A 210 -16.83 -7.04 12.63
C GLU A 210 -16.35 -7.08 14.11
N GLY A 211 -15.12 -7.53 14.35
CA GLY A 211 -14.40 -7.24 15.59
C GLY A 211 -13.75 -5.86 15.47
N PRO A 212 -13.14 -5.30 16.54
CA PRO A 212 -12.17 -4.23 16.33
C PRO A 212 -10.99 -4.85 15.56
N GLU A 213 -11.10 -4.81 14.23
CA GLU A 213 -9.96 -4.88 13.33
C GLU A 213 -8.92 -3.88 13.85
N PRO A 214 -7.61 -4.18 13.82
CA PRO A 214 -6.62 -3.12 13.90
C PRO A 214 -6.99 -2.11 12.80
N SER A 215 -7.34 -0.89 13.21
CA SER A 215 -8.20 0.07 12.49
C SER A 215 -7.60 0.66 11.21
N ASN A 216 -6.59 0.01 10.62
CA ASN A 216 -5.67 0.63 9.68
C ASN A 216 -5.17 -0.32 8.58
N TRP A 217 -5.55 -1.60 8.55
CA TRP A 217 -4.96 -2.59 7.63
C TRP A 217 -6.07 -3.25 6.82
N LEU A 218 -6.26 -2.76 5.59
CA LEU A 218 -7.33 -3.18 4.70
C LEU A 218 -7.18 -4.64 4.24
N GLU A 219 -8.34 -5.20 3.89
CA GLU A 219 -8.71 -6.58 3.54
C GLU A 219 -7.82 -7.33 2.52
N MET A 220 -6.56 -7.62 2.84
CA MET A 220 -5.84 -8.73 2.22
C MET A 220 -5.55 -9.79 3.28
N ASN A 221 -6.21 -10.96 3.17
CA ASN A 221 -5.93 -12.09 4.06
C ASN A 221 -4.58 -12.75 3.76
N THR A 222 -3.88 -12.33 2.71
CA THR A 222 -2.72 -13.01 2.15
C THR A 222 -1.56 -12.03 2.03
N HIS A 223 -0.39 -12.43 2.54
CA HIS A 223 0.78 -11.60 2.65
C HIS A 223 2.00 -12.32 2.09
N GLU A 224 2.89 -11.61 1.40
CA GLU A 224 4.18 -12.17 0.94
C GLU A 224 5.30 -11.79 1.91
N VAL A 225 6.07 -12.78 2.37
CA VAL A 225 7.29 -12.56 3.15
C VAL A 225 8.44 -13.27 2.44
N VAL A 226 9.47 -12.51 2.09
CA VAL A 226 10.66 -13.03 1.39
C VAL A 226 11.82 -13.13 2.37
N PHE A 227 12.50 -14.27 2.39
CA PHE A 227 13.66 -14.53 3.24
C PHE A 227 14.93 -14.60 2.42
N ARG A 228 15.96 -13.86 2.82
CA ARG A 228 17.34 -14.05 2.36
C ARG A 228 17.99 -15.14 3.22
N ILE A 229 18.48 -16.21 2.59
CA ILE A 229 19.08 -17.33 3.33
C ILE A 229 20.62 -17.23 3.34
N ASP A 230 21.22 -17.49 4.51
CA ASP A 230 22.67 -17.47 4.71
C ASP A 230 23.27 -18.88 4.64
N TRP A 231 23.64 -19.29 3.42
CA TRP A 231 24.31 -20.56 3.17
C TRP A 231 25.77 -20.59 3.65
N THR A 232 26.40 -19.43 3.84
CA THR A 232 27.81 -19.33 4.20
C THR A 232 28.01 -19.65 5.68
N ASN A 233 27.18 -19.05 6.53
CA ASN A 233 27.30 -19.17 7.97
C ASN A 233 26.47 -20.34 8.55
N ALA A 234 25.42 -20.80 7.86
CA ALA A 234 24.58 -21.92 8.30
C ALA A 234 24.24 -22.92 7.17
N PRO A 235 25.25 -23.55 6.52
CA PRO A 235 25.05 -24.39 5.34
C PRO A 235 24.12 -25.59 5.57
N PHE A 236 24.14 -26.25 6.74
CA PHE A 236 23.24 -27.39 6.99
C PHE A 236 21.79 -26.95 7.14
N HIS A 237 21.55 -25.84 7.84
CA HIS A 237 20.19 -25.31 8.02
C HIS A 237 19.64 -24.70 6.73
N ALA A 238 20.45 -23.95 6.00
CA ALA A 238 20.10 -23.38 4.70
C ALA A 238 19.75 -24.49 3.69
N ALA A 239 20.58 -25.53 3.57
CA ALA A 239 20.29 -26.68 2.70
C ALA A 239 19.03 -27.44 3.10
N ASN A 240 18.81 -27.60 4.40
CA ASN A 240 17.62 -28.27 4.90
C ASN A 240 16.35 -27.47 4.62
N PHE A 241 16.37 -26.17 4.88
CA PHE A 241 15.26 -25.26 4.62
C PHE A 241 14.91 -25.24 3.13
N TYR A 242 15.92 -25.03 2.26
CA TYR A 242 15.78 -25.13 0.81
C TYR A 242 15.12 -26.43 0.37
N THR A 243 15.62 -27.57 0.85
CA THR A 243 15.13 -28.88 0.43
C THR A 243 13.67 -29.10 0.86
N LEU A 244 13.30 -28.67 2.07
CA LEU A 244 11.92 -28.77 2.55
C LEU A 244 10.97 -27.85 1.77
N THR A 245 11.40 -26.63 1.44
CA THR A 245 10.67 -25.73 0.55
C THR A 245 10.48 -26.34 -0.83
N ALA A 246 11.55 -26.86 -1.44
CA ALA A 246 11.48 -27.53 -2.75
C ALA A 246 10.57 -28.77 -2.76
N MET A 247 10.44 -29.43 -1.61
CA MET A 247 9.53 -30.56 -1.40
C MET A 247 8.07 -30.11 -1.13
N GLY A 248 7.79 -28.81 -1.02
CA GLY A 248 6.47 -28.29 -0.64
C GLY A 248 6.09 -28.57 0.81
N CYS A 249 7.05 -28.93 1.68
CA CYS A 249 6.76 -29.32 3.06
C CYS A 249 6.21 -28.18 3.92
N TYR A 250 6.48 -26.93 3.54
CA TYR A 250 6.00 -25.76 4.26
C TYR A 250 4.67 -25.22 3.71
N ASP A 251 4.15 -25.79 2.63
CA ASP A 251 2.86 -25.39 2.08
C ASP A 251 1.73 -25.92 2.97
N ASP A 252 0.66 -25.13 3.11
CA ASP A 252 -0.46 -25.33 4.03
C ASP A 252 -0.06 -25.48 5.52
N MET A 253 1.10 -24.95 5.93
CA MET A 253 1.60 -25.12 7.30
C MET A 253 1.20 -23.99 8.25
N PRO A 254 0.65 -24.31 9.43
CA PRO A 254 0.24 -23.28 10.38
C PRO A 254 1.44 -22.73 11.17
N PHE A 255 1.38 -21.43 11.46
CA PHE A 255 2.07 -20.84 12.60
C PHE A 255 1.41 -21.34 13.88
N HIS A 256 1.96 -22.40 14.44
CA HIS A 256 1.37 -23.10 15.59
C HIS A 256 1.68 -22.42 16.93
N ARG A 257 2.58 -21.42 16.93
CA ARG A 257 2.98 -20.66 18.11
C ARG A 257 3.41 -19.24 17.73
N VAL A 258 2.76 -18.24 18.32
CA VAL A 258 2.97 -16.82 18.08
C VAL A 258 3.08 -16.14 19.43
N ILE A 259 4.15 -15.38 19.66
CA ILE A 259 4.35 -14.65 20.91
C ILE A 259 4.75 -13.22 20.55
N ASP A 260 3.80 -12.31 20.81
CA ASP A 260 3.98 -10.86 20.77
C ASP A 260 5.26 -10.44 21.52
N ASN A 261 6.02 -9.50 20.95
CA ASN A 261 7.32 -9.03 21.44
C ASN A 261 8.39 -10.14 21.59
N PHE A 262 8.28 -11.26 20.87
CA PHE A 262 9.25 -12.34 20.93
C PHE A 262 9.53 -13.02 19.59
N MET A 263 8.61 -13.86 19.09
CA MET A 263 8.81 -14.65 17.86
C MET A 263 7.52 -15.30 17.35
N ILE A 264 7.48 -15.59 16.05
CA ILE A 264 6.44 -16.38 15.39
C ILE A 264 7.05 -17.67 14.84
N GLN A 265 6.45 -18.84 15.12
CA GLN A 265 7.04 -20.15 14.87
C GLN A 265 6.16 -21.04 13.98
N SER A 266 6.77 -21.67 12.96
CA SER A 266 6.14 -22.55 11.98
C SER A 266 7.06 -23.76 11.65
N GLY A 267 6.77 -24.49 10.57
CA GLY A 267 7.61 -25.55 10.02
C GLY A 267 7.39 -26.96 10.61
N ASP A 268 6.33 -27.18 11.39
CA ASP A 268 5.92 -28.52 11.86
C ASP A 268 4.98 -29.19 10.85
N PHE A 269 5.54 -29.79 9.81
CA PHE A 269 4.79 -30.45 8.74
C PHE A 269 4.26 -31.85 9.08
N GLU A 270 4.67 -32.43 10.21
CA GLU A 270 4.16 -33.75 10.61
C GLU A 270 2.87 -33.63 11.43
N THR A 271 2.78 -32.62 12.31
CA THR A 271 1.66 -32.51 13.25
C THR A 271 1.00 -31.15 13.35
N GLY A 272 1.63 -30.07 12.86
CA GLY A 272 1.10 -28.70 12.92
C GLY A 272 0.81 -28.20 14.35
N ASN A 273 1.50 -28.72 15.36
CA ASN A 273 1.26 -28.39 16.78
C ASN A 273 2.55 -28.14 17.59
N GLY A 274 3.70 -28.13 16.93
CA GLY A 274 5.02 -27.89 17.51
C GLY A 274 5.74 -29.14 18.01
N THR A 275 5.19 -30.35 17.81
CA THR A 275 5.81 -31.61 18.29
C THR A 275 6.43 -32.49 17.21
N GLY A 276 6.21 -32.16 15.94
CA GLY A 276 6.74 -32.89 14.80
C GLY A 276 7.78 -32.11 14.01
N GLY A 277 8.07 -32.59 12.80
CA GLY A 277 9.03 -31.99 11.90
C GLY A 277 10.40 -32.62 12.04
N ASN A 278 11.00 -32.94 10.89
CA ASN A 278 12.30 -33.61 10.80
C ASN A 278 13.15 -32.98 9.69
N ALA A 279 14.46 -33.19 9.76
CA ALA A 279 15.37 -32.76 8.70
C ALA A 279 15.06 -33.51 7.38
N ALA A 280 15.23 -32.81 6.25
CA ALA A 280 15.04 -33.37 4.91
C ALA A 280 16.04 -34.48 4.57
N PHE A 281 17.26 -34.38 5.09
CA PHE A 281 18.33 -35.34 4.82
C PHE A 281 19.08 -35.78 6.08
N TRP A 282 19.80 -36.89 5.97
CA TRP A 282 20.61 -37.41 7.06
C TRP A 282 21.88 -36.57 7.24
N ALA A 283 21.88 -35.70 8.25
CA ALA A 283 23.04 -34.88 8.64
C ALA A 283 23.89 -35.51 9.77
N GLY A 284 23.66 -36.78 10.11
CA GLY A 284 24.45 -37.51 11.11
C GLY A 284 23.82 -37.62 12.50
N TYR A 285 22.66 -36.99 12.74
CA TYR A 285 22.01 -36.96 14.04
C TYR A 285 20.60 -37.56 14.00
N CYS A 286 20.32 -38.40 15.00
CA CYS A 286 19.03 -39.00 15.27
C CYS A 286 18.50 -38.46 16.59
N ASN A 287 17.46 -37.61 16.58
CA ASN A 287 16.97 -36.90 17.77
C ASN A 287 18.09 -36.27 18.61
N GLY A 288 19.03 -35.56 17.97
CA GLY A 288 20.18 -34.93 18.64
C GLY A 288 21.31 -35.87 19.04
N GLN A 289 21.25 -37.15 18.67
CA GLN A 289 22.26 -38.14 19.06
C GLN A 289 22.95 -38.77 17.84
N THR A 290 24.27 -38.92 17.92
CA THR A 290 25.05 -39.70 16.94
C THR A 290 25.11 -41.19 17.31
N HIS A 291 24.91 -41.52 18.58
CA HIS A 291 24.92 -42.88 19.09
C HIS A 291 24.17 -43.02 20.42
N VAL A 292 23.69 -44.23 20.72
CA VAL A 292 23.22 -44.63 22.06
C VAL A 292 24.09 -45.72 22.64
N ALA A 293 24.62 -45.47 23.84
CA ALA A 293 25.39 -46.46 24.58
C ALA A 293 24.50 -47.66 24.97
N PRO A 294 24.98 -48.91 24.86
CA PRO A 294 26.36 -49.31 24.58
C PRO A 294 26.65 -49.76 23.14
N ILE A 295 25.72 -49.65 22.17
CA ILE A 295 25.79 -50.47 20.94
C ILE A 295 25.44 -49.76 19.61
N ILE A 296 24.69 -48.66 19.56
CA ILE A 296 24.17 -48.18 18.26
C ILE A 296 24.84 -46.85 17.88
N ASN A 297 25.66 -46.86 16.83
CA ASN A 297 25.97 -45.66 16.07
C ASN A 297 24.82 -45.47 15.06
N TYR A 298 24.18 -44.30 15.09
CA TYR A 298 23.12 -44.01 14.14
C TYR A 298 23.70 -43.76 12.74
N THR A 299 22.95 -44.22 11.75
CA THR A 299 23.17 -44.03 10.32
C THR A 299 21.81 -43.73 9.69
N ALA A 300 21.80 -43.20 8.47
CA ALA A 300 20.56 -42.99 7.70
C ALA A 300 19.66 -44.24 7.64
N LYS A 301 20.23 -45.44 7.70
CA LYS A 301 19.49 -46.71 7.65
C LYS A 301 18.89 -47.13 8.99
N THR A 302 19.51 -46.73 10.09
CA THR A 302 19.13 -47.20 11.44
C THR A 302 18.29 -46.17 12.20
N CYS A 303 18.32 -44.90 11.77
CA CYS A 303 17.46 -43.85 12.29
C CYS A 303 16.25 -43.65 11.37
N PRO A 304 15.01 -43.72 11.88
CA PRO A 304 13.82 -43.33 11.12
C PRO A 304 13.95 -41.90 10.59
N THR A 305 13.44 -41.63 9.39
CA THR A 305 13.49 -40.30 8.76
C THR A 305 12.83 -39.21 9.62
N THR A 306 11.73 -39.55 10.29
CA THR A 306 11.00 -38.68 11.24
C THR A 306 11.81 -38.33 12.51
N GLN A 307 13.04 -38.84 12.63
CA GLN A 307 13.95 -38.54 13.74
C GLN A 307 15.25 -37.91 13.26
N TRP A 308 15.37 -37.61 11.96
CA TRP A 308 16.54 -36.94 11.42
C TRP A 308 16.58 -35.51 11.91
N THR A 309 17.76 -35.10 12.38
CA THR A 309 18.03 -33.79 12.98
C THR A 309 19.36 -33.25 12.47
N LEU A 310 19.55 -31.93 12.59
CA LEU A 310 20.70 -31.21 12.08
C LEU A 310 21.77 -30.99 13.16
N PRO A 311 23.07 -30.92 12.80
CA PRO A 311 24.09 -30.36 13.69
C PRO A 311 23.76 -28.91 14.05
N ASP A 312 24.05 -28.48 15.28
CA ASP A 312 23.94 -27.08 15.65
C ASP A 312 24.97 -26.23 14.88
N GLU A 313 24.53 -25.08 14.36
CA GLU A 313 25.38 -24.06 13.70
C GLU A 313 25.27 -22.71 14.42
N ALA A 314 24.87 -22.71 15.69
CA ALA A 314 24.59 -21.49 16.47
C ALA A 314 25.84 -20.64 16.82
N ASP A 315 27.04 -21.20 16.68
CA ASP A 315 28.31 -20.49 16.90
C ASP A 315 28.82 -19.79 15.61
N ASN A 316 27.94 -19.50 14.66
CA ASN A 316 28.28 -18.93 13.35
C ASN A 316 28.46 -17.40 13.33
N GLY A 317 28.22 -16.72 14.45
CA GLY A 317 28.40 -15.27 14.60
C GLY A 317 27.16 -14.43 14.26
N LEU A 318 26.08 -15.05 13.79
CA LEU A 318 24.78 -14.41 13.62
C LEU A 318 24.04 -14.33 14.97
N THR A 319 23.20 -13.32 15.14
CA THR A 319 22.44 -13.04 16.38
C THR A 319 20.98 -12.77 16.07
N HIS A 320 20.10 -12.92 17.05
CA HIS A 320 18.66 -12.72 16.89
C HIS A 320 18.27 -11.24 16.89
N THR A 321 18.55 -10.55 15.79
CA THR A 321 18.05 -9.20 15.50
C THR A 321 16.65 -9.25 14.90
N PRO A 322 15.89 -8.13 14.88
CA PRO A 322 14.70 -7.97 14.05
C PRO A 322 14.86 -8.60 12.66
N GLY A 323 13.85 -9.34 12.22
CA GLY A 323 13.82 -10.04 10.93
C GLY A 323 14.61 -11.34 10.89
N SER A 324 15.32 -11.76 11.94
CA SER A 324 16.11 -13.01 11.92
C SER A 324 15.22 -14.23 11.70
N LEU A 325 15.64 -15.11 10.77
CA LEU A 325 15.09 -16.45 10.56
C LEU A 325 15.99 -17.48 11.26
N ALA A 326 15.43 -18.19 12.23
CA ALA A 326 16.19 -19.09 13.10
C ALA A 326 15.52 -20.45 13.32
N MET A 327 16.33 -21.46 13.62
CA MET A 327 15.87 -22.85 13.76
C MET A 327 15.35 -23.12 15.17
N ALA A 328 14.12 -23.61 15.26
CA ALA A 328 13.56 -24.12 16.49
C ALA A 328 14.17 -25.49 16.82
N LYS A 329 14.45 -25.71 18.10
CA LYS A 329 15.02 -26.95 18.62
C LYS A 329 14.60 -27.17 20.06
N THR A 330 14.77 -28.40 20.54
CA THR A 330 14.65 -28.69 21.96
C THR A 330 15.89 -28.23 22.73
N ASN A 331 15.87 -28.33 24.05
CA ASN A 331 17.05 -28.08 24.89
C ASN A 331 18.24 -29.02 24.60
N ALA A 332 18.02 -30.12 23.87
CA ALA A 332 19.10 -31.00 23.46
C ALA A 332 19.87 -30.38 22.27
N PRO A 333 21.20 -30.45 22.25
CA PRO A 333 21.97 -30.00 21.10
C PRO A 333 21.66 -30.87 19.87
N ASN A 334 21.84 -30.29 18.69
CA ASN A 334 21.64 -30.94 17.39
C ASN A 334 20.21 -31.48 17.19
N SER A 335 19.21 -30.86 17.80
CA SER A 335 17.82 -31.33 17.75
C SER A 335 16.92 -30.49 16.83
N GLY A 336 17.49 -29.57 16.06
CA GLY A 336 16.78 -28.86 15.01
C GLY A 336 16.38 -29.80 13.87
N GLY A 337 15.18 -29.61 13.34
CA GLY A 337 14.59 -30.43 12.27
C GLY A 337 14.13 -29.54 11.13
N SER A 338 12.82 -29.26 11.09
CA SER A 338 12.19 -28.38 10.09
C SER A 338 11.51 -27.14 10.69
N GLN A 339 11.29 -27.12 11.99
CA GLN A 339 10.62 -26.00 12.64
C GLN A 339 11.53 -24.79 12.70
N PHE A 340 11.02 -23.63 12.33
CA PHE A 340 11.74 -22.36 12.35
C PHE A 340 10.88 -21.30 13.03
N TYR A 341 11.51 -20.21 13.44
CA TYR A 341 10.83 -19.01 13.90
C TYR A 341 11.46 -17.76 13.32
N ILE A 342 10.66 -16.70 13.28
CA ILE A 342 11.00 -15.38 12.78
C ILE A 342 10.90 -14.40 13.95
N VAL A 343 11.84 -13.47 14.03
CA VAL A 343 11.90 -12.43 15.07
C VAL A 343 11.22 -11.15 14.54
N PRO A 344 10.10 -10.68 15.14
CA PRO A 344 9.44 -9.42 14.79
C PRO A 344 10.31 -8.19 15.05
N SER A 345 9.91 -7.03 14.53
CA SER A 345 10.69 -5.80 14.55
C SER A 345 10.87 -5.23 15.95
N ASP A 346 9.94 -5.53 16.84
CA ASP A 346 9.90 -5.11 18.24
C ASP A 346 10.74 -6.02 19.18
N SER A 347 11.35 -7.08 18.65
CA SER A 347 11.98 -8.14 19.43
C SER A 347 13.49 -8.28 19.20
N THR A 348 14.23 -8.55 20.28
CA THR A 348 15.68 -8.83 20.25
C THR A 348 16.03 -9.91 21.28
N PRO A 349 15.71 -11.19 21.02
CA PRO A 349 15.84 -12.25 22.02
C PRO A 349 17.29 -12.74 22.18
N SER A 350 18.18 -11.88 22.65
CA SER A 350 19.62 -12.14 22.78
C SER A 350 20.00 -13.31 23.70
N HIS A 351 19.03 -13.82 24.48
CA HIS A 351 19.22 -15.02 25.29
C HIS A 351 19.24 -16.31 24.47
N LEU A 352 18.86 -16.25 23.19
CA LEU A 352 18.92 -17.34 22.22
C LEU A 352 20.23 -17.36 21.42
N ASP A 353 21.03 -16.29 21.48
CA ASP A 353 22.30 -16.18 20.76
C ASP A 353 23.30 -17.26 21.23
N GLY A 354 23.93 -17.94 20.27
CA GLY A 354 24.81 -19.09 20.53
C GLY A 354 24.08 -20.36 21.00
N ILE A 355 22.74 -20.35 21.07
CA ILE A 355 21.92 -21.52 21.44
C ILE A 355 21.14 -22.02 20.22
N HIS A 356 20.49 -21.10 19.49
CA HIS A 356 19.73 -21.37 18.29
C HIS A 356 20.48 -20.87 17.06
N THR A 357 20.41 -21.64 15.97
CA THR A 357 21.03 -21.27 14.69
C THR A 357 20.16 -20.23 14.00
N VAL A 358 20.69 -19.02 13.81
CA VAL A 358 20.18 -18.08 12.82
C VAL A 358 20.76 -18.49 11.47
N PHE A 359 19.92 -18.58 10.44
CA PHE A 359 20.31 -19.07 9.11
C PHE A 359 19.75 -18.23 7.95
N GLY A 360 19.11 -17.11 8.25
CA GLY A 360 18.62 -16.15 7.26
C GLY A 360 17.96 -14.96 7.94
N GLU A 361 17.35 -14.11 7.13
CA GLU A 361 16.62 -12.91 7.57
C GLU A 361 15.48 -12.58 6.61
N VAL A 362 14.50 -11.81 7.08
CA VAL A 362 13.45 -11.21 6.25
C VAL A 362 14.09 -10.16 5.35
N ALA A 363 13.89 -10.31 4.05
CA ALA A 363 14.31 -9.38 3.01
C ALA A 363 13.18 -8.45 2.56
N LYS A 364 11.94 -8.96 2.55
CA LYS A 364 10.71 -8.20 2.21
C LYS A 364 9.54 -8.64 3.08
N GLY A 365 8.61 -7.74 3.39
CA GLY A 365 7.37 -8.06 4.12
C GLY A 365 7.54 -8.13 5.64
N MET A 366 8.43 -7.32 6.22
CA MET A 366 8.67 -7.31 7.67
C MET A 366 7.45 -6.85 8.47
N HIS A 367 6.68 -5.90 7.94
CA HIS A 367 5.45 -5.41 8.57
C HIS A 367 4.39 -6.50 8.72
N PHE A 368 4.33 -7.47 7.80
CA PHE A 368 3.47 -8.65 7.93
C PHE A 368 3.91 -9.60 9.04
N VAL A 369 5.22 -9.72 9.29
CA VAL A 369 5.74 -10.48 10.44
C VAL A 369 5.28 -9.85 11.76
N ASP A 370 5.29 -8.52 11.83
CA ASP A 370 4.81 -7.78 13.00
C ASP A 370 3.32 -7.96 13.19
N TYR A 371 2.53 -7.81 12.13
CA TYR A 371 1.08 -8.09 12.14
C TYR A 371 0.78 -9.50 12.67
N ILE A 372 1.47 -10.52 12.16
CA ILE A 372 1.27 -11.91 12.62
C ILE A 372 1.66 -12.05 14.10
N SER A 373 2.66 -11.31 14.58
CA SER A 373 3.11 -11.38 15.97
C SER A 373 2.08 -10.86 16.98
N GLU A 374 1.21 -9.93 16.55
CA GLU A 374 0.20 -9.27 17.37
C GLU A 374 -1.17 -9.96 17.38
N VAL A 375 -1.37 -11.02 16.57
CA VAL A 375 -2.66 -11.72 16.51
C VAL A 375 -3.07 -12.33 17.86
N GLU A 376 -4.38 -12.42 18.10
CA GLU A 376 -4.89 -12.97 19.35
C GLU A 376 -4.51 -14.47 19.49
N THR A 377 -3.85 -14.83 20.59
CA THR A 377 -3.40 -16.19 20.85
C THR A 377 -4.16 -16.84 22.02
N GLY A 378 -4.39 -18.14 21.88
CA GLY A 378 -5.06 -18.98 22.86
C GLY A 378 -4.09 -19.83 23.68
N GLN A 379 -4.48 -21.07 23.94
CA GLN A 379 -3.67 -21.99 24.74
C GLN A 379 -2.36 -22.37 24.03
N ASN A 380 -1.24 -22.33 24.76
CA ASN A 380 0.12 -22.60 24.26
C ASN A 380 0.57 -21.61 23.17
N ASP A 381 0.10 -20.37 23.25
CA ASP A 381 0.45 -19.29 22.32
C ASP A 381 0.04 -19.58 20.86
N ARG A 382 -0.92 -20.49 20.65
CA ARG A 382 -1.45 -20.79 19.31
C ARG A 382 -2.43 -19.69 18.89
N PRO A 383 -2.33 -19.12 17.67
CA PRO A 383 -3.34 -18.20 17.15
C PRO A 383 -4.77 -18.74 17.28
N ILE A 384 -5.71 -17.88 17.69
CA ILE A 384 -7.14 -18.25 17.78
C ILE A 384 -7.72 -18.46 16.38
N HIS A 385 -7.25 -17.66 15.43
CA HIS A 385 -7.51 -17.77 14.00
C HIS A 385 -6.25 -18.27 13.33
N ASP A 386 -6.37 -19.34 12.53
CA ASP A 386 -5.18 -19.99 11.96
C ASP A 386 -4.48 -19.01 11.00
N VAL A 387 -3.16 -18.86 11.20
CA VAL A 387 -2.24 -18.20 10.27
C VAL A 387 -1.46 -19.31 9.58
N ILE A 388 -1.53 -19.39 8.25
CA ILE A 388 -1.10 -20.55 7.46
C ILE A 388 -0.17 -20.07 6.34
N VAL A 389 0.99 -20.69 6.20
CA VAL A 389 1.81 -20.57 4.99
C VAL A 389 1.09 -21.34 3.88
N THR A 390 0.48 -20.66 2.92
CA THR A 390 -0.31 -21.31 1.86
C THR A 390 0.56 -21.81 0.73
N ASN A 391 1.63 -21.09 0.41
CA ASN A 391 2.58 -21.47 -0.61
C ASN A 391 3.99 -20.97 -0.28
N THR A 392 4.97 -21.76 -0.68
CA THR A 392 6.38 -21.40 -0.61
C THR A 392 7.06 -21.59 -1.95
N ASP A 393 7.79 -20.56 -2.37
CA ASP A 393 8.53 -20.54 -3.63
C ASP A 393 9.99 -20.24 -3.38
N ILE A 394 10.85 -20.83 -4.20
CA ILE A 394 12.28 -20.54 -4.15
C ILE A 394 12.57 -19.57 -5.27
N VAL A 395 13.09 -18.41 -4.87
CA VAL A 395 13.30 -17.28 -5.74
C VAL A 395 14.79 -17.16 -6.04
N TRP A 396 15.06 -17.01 -7.33
CA TRP A 396 16.36 -16.83 -7.91
C TRP A 396 16.20 -15.86 -9.06
N GLY A 397 17.19 -15.00 -9.27
CA GLY A 397 17.11 -14.02 -10.35
C GLY A 397 18.37 -13.19 -10.42
N MET A 398 18.42 -12.38 -11.47
CA MET A 398 19.27 -11.20 -11.46
C MET A 398 18.72 -10.21 -10.43
N ASP A 399 19.61 -9.36 -9.96
CA ASP A 399 19.33 -8.19 -9.15
C ASP A 399 19.82 -7.04 -10.03
N SER A 400 18.89 -6.46 -10.78
CA SER A 400 19.17 -5.57 -11.92
C SER A 400 19.73 -4.22 -11.50
N ASP A 401 19.38 -3.74 -10.31
CA ASP A 401 19.82 -2.44 -9.78
C ASP A 401 20.81 -2.54 -8.60
N GLY A 402 20.96 -3.73 -8.01
CA GLY A 402 22.01 -4.07 -7.05
C GLY A 402 21.67 -3.74 -5.60
N ASP A 403 20.40 -3.68 -5.22
CA ASP A 403 19.98 -3.45 -3.84
C ASP A 403 19.95 -4.71 -2.95
N GLY A 404 20.11 -5.88 -3.57
CA GLY A 404 20.17 -7.18 -2.90
C GLY A 404 18.84 -7.93 -2.84
N LEU A 405 17.80 -7.51 -3.56
CA LEU A 405 16.59 -8.27 -3.80
C LEU A 405 16.53 -8.73 -5.28
N PRO A 406 16.17 -10.00 -5.58
CA PRO A 406 16.07 -10.42 -6.99
C PRO A 406 14.84 -9.83 -7.68
N ASP A 407 14.98 -9.50 -8.98
CA ASP A 407 13.93 -8.91 -9.84
C ASP A 407 12.57 -9.64 -9.79
N GLY A 408 12.57 -10.94 -9.45
CA GLY A 408 11.35 -11.74 -9.39
C GLY A 408 10.49 -11.54 -8.13
N VAL A 409 11.00 -10.85 -7.11
CA VAL A 409 10.30 -10.51 -5.86
C VAL A 409 10.45 -9.04 -5.47
N ASP A 410 11.18 -8.29 -6.28
CA ASP A 410 11.33 -6.86 -6.18
C ASP A 410 10.20 -6.18 -6.96
N ASP A 411 9.44 -5.30 -6.28
CA ASP A 411 8.34 -4.57 -6.91
C ASP A 411 8.88 -3.44 -7.83
N TYR A 412 10.13 -3.02 -7.61
CA TYR A 412 10.83 -1.99 -8.39
C TYR A 412 12.22 -2.45 -8.88
N PRO A 413 12.32 -3.46 -9.78
CA PRO A 413 13.59 -4.08 -10.22
C PRO A 413 14.63 -3.20 -10.91
N ASN A 414 14.42 -1.89 -11.00
CA ASN A 414 15.33 -0.95 -11.64
C ASN A 414 15.57 0.31 -10.79
N ASP A 415 15.12 0.35 -9.55
CA ASP A 415 15.37 1.43 -8.59
C ASP A 415 15.92 0.89 -7.26
N ALA A 416 17.26 0.85 -7.16
CA ALA A 416 17.97 0.35 -5.98
C ALA A 416 17.71 1.08 -4.63
N ASN A 417 16.79 2.05 -4.58
CA ASN A 417 16.35 2.70 -3.34
C ASN A 417 14.93 2.32 -2.93
N GLU A 418 14.24 1.50 -3.71
CA GLU A 418 12.90 1.02 -3.45
C GLU A 418 12.77 -0.45 -3.84
N THR A 419 12.15 -1.26 -3.00
CA THR A 419 11.96 -2.70 -3.20
C THR A 419 10.52 -3.18 -2.95
N GLU A 420 9.71 -2.37 -2.27
CA GLU A 420 8.39 -2.76 -1.77
C GLU A 420 7.29 -1.79 -2.27
N ASP A 421 6.20 -2.36 -2.76
CA ASP A 421 4.88 -1.73 -2.94
C ASP A 421 3.90 -2.52 -2.07
N SER A 422 3.88 -2.23 -0.78
CA SER A 422 3.26 -3.09 0.23
C SER A 422 1.74 -3.18 0.10
N ASP A 423 1.08 -2.19 -0.50
CA ASP A 423 -0.36 -2.20 -0.74
C ASP A 423 -0.77 -2.40 -2.21
N GLY A 424 0.20 -2.36 -3.14
CA GLY A 424 0.00 -2.66 -4.55
C GLY A 424 -0.66 -1.51 -5.33
N ASP A 425 -0.58 -0.28 -4.84
CA ASP A 425 -1.17 0.89 -5.48
C ASP A 425 -0.29 1.48 -6.61
N GLY A 426 0.98 1.05 -6.70
CA GLY A 426 1.97 1.46 -7.68
C GLY A 426 2.87 2.62 -7.25
N VAL A 427 2.83 3.04 -5.98
CA VAL A 427 3.76 3.96 -5.32
C VAL A 427 4.65 3.17 -4.37
N GLY A 428 5.96 3.45 -4.38
CA GLY A 428 6.91 2.72 -3.53
C GLY A 428 6.80 3.15 -2.07
N ASP A 429 7.00 2.21 -1.14
CA ASP A 429 6.91 2.43 0.31
C ASP A 429 7.76 3.61 0.82
N ASN A 430 8.88 3.94 0.17
CA ASN A 430 9.75 5.06 0.54
C ASN A 430 9.18 6.44 0.17
N PHE A 431 8.25 6.51 -0.78
CA PHE A 431 7.57 7.71 -1.27
C PHE A 431 6.11 7.76 -0.83
N ASP A 432 5.54 6.63 -0.42
CA ASP A 432 4.17 6.51 0.00
C ASP A 432 3.98 6.99 1.47
N PRO A 433 3.16 8.04 1.73
CA PRO A 433 2.80 8.43 3.09
C PRO A 433 1.97 7.37 3.83
N SER A 434 1.31 6.47 3.10
CA SER A 434 0.46 5.41 3.62
C SER A 434 0.77 4.05 2.97
N PRO A 435 1.99 3.46 3.15
CA PRO A 435 2.48 2.27 2.44
C PRO A 435 1.63 0.99 2.53
N TYR A 436 0.58 1.00 3.34
CA TYR A 436 -0.22 -0.19 3.68
C TYR A 436 -1.71 0.03 3.43
N ASP A 437 -2.09 1.14 2.78
CA ASP A 437 -3.47 1.51 2.50
C ASP A 437 -3.62 1.93 1.03
N PRO A 438 -4.05 1.00 0.15
CA PRO A 438 -4.08 1.22 -1.29
C PRO A 438 -5.18 2.19 -1.72
N THR A 439 -5.91 2.77 -0.76
CA THR A 439 -6.95 3.77 -0.99
C THR A 439 -6.46 5.20 -0.77
N GLN A 440 -5.29 5.39 -0.17
CA GLN A 440 -4.67 6.70 0.09
C GLN A 440 -3.65 7.05 -0.99
N TYR A 441 -4.14 7.19 -2.21
CA TYR A 441 -3.33 7.47 -3.38
C TYR A 441 -2.59 8.82 -3.29
N GLY A 442 -1.28 8.78 -3.48
CA GLY A 442 -0.54 9.88 -4.08
C GLY A 442 0.07 10.87 -3.10
N GLY A 443 1.16 11.50 -3.56
CA GLY A 443 1.97 12.41 -2.79
C GLY A 443 1.20 13.57 -2.15
N ASP A 444 1.90 14.34 -1.34
CA ASP A 444 1.40 15.52 -0.64
C ASP A 444 1.85 16.76 -1.44
N SER A 445 0.99 17.24 -2.34
CA SER A 445 1.35 18.27 -3.34
C SER A 445 1.66 19.63 -2.71
N ASP A 446 1.13 19.93 -1.52
CA ASP A 446 1.35 21.21 -0.84
C ASP A 446 2.12 21.12 0.48
N GLY A 447 2.34 19.92 1.01
CA GLY A 447 3.23 19.63 2.12
C GLY A 447 2.60 19.78 3.50
N ASP A 448 1.28 19.66 3.63
CA ASP A 448 0.58 19.86 4.90
C ASP A 448 0.37 18.60 5.75
N GLY A 449 0.70 17.44 5.17
CA GLY A 449 0.61 16.14 5.82
C GLY A 449 -0.68 15.36 5.52
N THR A 450 -1.54 15.85 4.64
CA THR A 450 -2.69 15.12 4.09
C THR A 450 -2.37 14.65 2.67
N PRO A 451 -2.42 13.35 2.35
CA PRO A 451 -2.19 12.86 1.00
C PRO A 451 -3.22 13.38 -0.01
N ASP A 452 -2.78 13.72 -1.24
CA ASP A 452 -3.63 14.29 -2.30
C ASP A 452 -4.92 13.49 -2.56
N GLY A 453 -4.90 12.17 -2.37
CA GLY A 453 -6.02 11.28 -2.60
C GLY A 453 -7.14 11.36 -1.56
N ILE A 454 -6.85 11.88 -0.35
CA ILE A 454 -7.82 12.08 0.74
C ILE A 454 -7.91 13.54 1.19
N ASP A 455 -7.24 14.43 0.46
CA ASP A 455 -7.29 15.86 0.65
C ASP A 455 -8.34 16.47 -0.29
N ASP A 456 -9.35 17.15 0.27
CA ASP A 456 -10.37 17.85 -0.53
C ASP A 456 -9.77 19.08 -1.25
N PHE A 457 -8.64 19.59 -0.77
CA PHE A 457 -7.88 20.71 -1.33
C PHE A 457 -6.37 20.40 -1.48
N PRO A 458 -5.97 19.49 -2.39
CA PRO A 458 -4.58 18.99 -2.54
C PRO A 458 -3.50 20.03 -2.93
N ASN A 459 -3.82 21.31 -2.98
CA ASN A 459 -2.87 22.36 -3.35
C ASN A 459 -2.94 23.57 -2.39
N ASP A 460 -3.68 23.50 -1.30
CA ASP A 460 -3.75 24.51 -0.25
C ASP A 460 -3.41 23.93 1.13
N ALA A 461 -2.13 24.04 1.51
CA ALA A 461 -1.58 23.52 2.75
C ALA A 461 -2.17 24.05 4.09
N ASN A 462 -3.23 24.86 4.04
CA ASN A 462 -3.96 25.31 5.22
C ASN A 462 -5.33 24.64 5.35
N GLU A 463 -5.79 23.97 4.31
CA GLU A 463 -7.13 23.44 4.19
C GLU A 463 -7.09 22.01 3.66
N THR A 464 -7.82 21.12 4.31
CA THR A 464 -7.79 19.69 3.96
C THR A 464 -9.18 19.06 3.92
N THR A 465 -10.20 19.78 4.40
CA THR A 465 -11.53 19.21 4.65
C THR A 465 -12.61 20.10 4.05
N ASP A 466 -13.53 19.47 3.31
CA ASP A 466 -14.79 20.06 2.86
C ASP A 466 -15.96 19.23 3.42
N SER A 467 -16.40 19.58 4.64
CA SER A 467 -17.32 18.74 5.41
C SER A 467 -18.71 18.58 4.77
N ASP A 468 -19.15 19.50 3.92
CA ASP A 468 -20.46 19.44 3.24
C ASP A 468 -20.39 19.39 1.70
N GLY A 469 -19.21 19.54 1.12
CA GLY A 469 -18.92 19.27 -0.29
C GLY A 469 -19.30 20.42 -1.22
N ASP A 470 -19.30 21.66 -0.75
CA ASP A 470 -19.67 22.83 -1.55
C ASP A 470 -18.50 23.54 -2.24
N GLY A 471 -17.27 23.11 -1.94
CA GLY A 471 -16.03 23.58 -2.52
C GLY A 471 -15.37 24.75 -1.78
N VAL A 472 -15.88 25.15 -0.60
CA VAL A 472 -15.19 26.04 0.35
C VAL A 472 -14.75 25.20 1.54
N GLY A 473 -13.46 25.25 1.88
CA GLY A 473 -12.96 24.42 2.96
C GLY A 473 -13.35 24.91 4.35
N ASP A 474 -13.40 23.99 5.31
CA ASP A 474 -13.89 24.18 6.67
C ASP A 474 -13.22 25.34 7.43
N ASN A 475 -11.97 25.69 7.11
CA ASN A 475 -11.23 26.79 7.75
C ASN A 475 -11.69 28.18 7.27
N SER A 476 -12.26 28.23 6.06
CA SER A 476 -12.65 29.45 5.34
C SER A 476 -14.16 29.58 5.27
N ASP A 477 -14.89 28.50 5.54
CA ASP A 477 -16.33 28.45 5.58
C ASP A 477 -16.89 28.90 6.95
N ALA A 478 -17.82 29.85 6.93
CA ALA A 478 -18.56 30.28 8.12
C ALA A 478 -19.56 29.21 8.60
N PHE A 479 -20.06 28.36 7.71
CA PHE A 479 -20.99 27.26 7.98
C PHE A 479 -20.52 25.93 7.36
N PRO A 480 -19.45 25.30 7.90
CA PRO A 480 -18.83 24.09 7.32
C PRO A 480 -19.70 22.82 7.25
N ASN A 481 -20.99 22.88 7.52
CA ASN A 481 -21.89 21.73 7.48
C ASN A 481 -23.20 22.05 6.75
N ASP A 482 -23.29 23.19 6.08
CA ASP A 482 -24.41 23.59 5.22
C ASP A 482 -23.90 24.07 3.86
N ALA A 483 -23.87 23.16 2.90
CA ALA A 483 -23.43 23.39 1.52
C ALA A 483 -24.20 24.49 0.73
N ASN A 484 -25.15 25.18 1.37
CA ASN A 484 -25.86 26.33 0.80
C ASN A 484 -25.44 27.66 1.43
N GLU A 485 -24.55 27.69 2.43
CA GLU A 485 -24.11 28.87 3.15
C GLU A 485 -22.61 28.83 3.37
N THR A 486 -21.86 29.77 2.78
CA THR A 486 -20.38 29.81 2.92
C THR A 486 -19.86 31.06 3.61
N ALA A 487 -20.71 32.08 3.76
CA ALA A 487 -20.33 33.40 4.20
C ALA A 487 -21.32 33.95 5.24
N ASP A 488 -20.78 34.71 6.18
CA ASP A 488 -21.49 35.47 7.21
C ASP A 488 -20.83 36.87 7.23
N SER A 489 -21.34 37.76 6.37
CA SER A 489 -20.69 39.03 6.04
C SER A 489 -20.67 40.00 7.24
N ASP A 490 -21.64 39.92 8.15
CA ASP A 490 -21.76 40.79 9.33
C ASP A 490 -21.54 40.08 10.68
N ASN A 491 -21.36 38.75 10.67
CA ASN A 491 -21.01 37.88 11.81
C ASN A 491 -22.12 37.77 12.85
N ASP A 492 -23.37 37.74 12.41
CA ASP A 492 -24.53 37.62 13.28
C ASP A 492 -25.00 36.15 13.49
N GLY A 493 -24.47 35.24 12.67
CA GLY A 493 -24.71 33.80 12.72
C GLY A 493 -25.81 33.29 11.78
N VAL A 494 -26.35 34.12 10.89
CA VAL A 494 -27.19 33.72 9.75
C VAL A 494 -26.37 33.86 8.46
N GLY A 495 -26.40 32.83 7.61
CA GLY A 495 -25.62 32.86 6.37
C GLY A 495 -26.18 33.83 5.33
N ASP A 496 -25.28 34.43 4.54
CA ASP A 496 -25.60 35.46 3.55
C ASP A 496 -26.71 35.06 2.55
N ASN A 497 -26.91 33.76 2.26
CA ASN A 497 -27.98 33.32 1.34
C ASN A 497 -29.35 33.20 2.04
N SER A 498 -29.37 32.99 3.35
CA SER A 498 -30.57 32.93 4.19
C SER A 498 -30.93 34.27 4.81
N ASP A 499 -29.97 35.18 4.91
CA ASP A 499 -30.13 36.50 5.48
C ASP A 499 -30.74 37.49 4.47
N ALA A 500 -31.83 38.15 4.87
CA ALA A 500 -32.44 39.23 4.08
C ALA A 500 -31.59 40.51 4.09
N PHE A 501 -30.74 40.70 5.10
CA PHE A 501 -29.86 41.85 5.30
C PHE A 501 -28.42 41.44 5.67
N PRO A 502 -27.65 40.80 4.77
CA PRO A 502 -26.34 40.20 5.07
C PRO A 502 -25.21 41.15 5.57
N ASP A 503 -25.46 42.45 5.63
CA ASP A 503 -24.48 43.47 6.06
C ASP A 503 -24.91 44.19 7.36
N ASP A 504 -26.05 43.81 7.97
CA ASP A 504 -26.61 44.43 9.17
C ASP A 504 -26.80 43.42 10.32
N PRO A 505 -25.84 43.33 11.26
CA PRO A 505 -25.83 42.26 12.27
C PRO A 505 -26.91 42.37 13.34
N ASP A 506 -27.75 43.41 13.26
CA ASP A 506 -28.90 43.58 14.14
C ASP A 506 -30.22 43.12 13.46
N GLU A 507 -30.21 42.75 12.17
CA GLU A 507 -31.38 42.34 11.38
C GLU A 507 -31.12 41.15 10.46
N THR A 508 -32.02 40.16 10.44
CA THR A 508 -31.92 38.96 9.59
C THR A 508 -33.16 38.63 8.78
N HIS A 509 -34.30 39.26 9.09
CA HIS A 509 -35.61 38.86 8.57
C HIS A 509 -36.38 40.03 7.97
N ASP A 510 -37.04 39.75 6.85
CA ASP A 510 -38.03 40.59 6.18
C ASP A 510 -39.27 39.72 5.96
N ASP A 511 -40.17 39.67 6.96
CA ASP A 511 -41.29 38.72 6.99
C ASP A 511 -42.32 38.98 5.86
N ASP A 512 -42.40 40.21 5.34
CA ASP A 512 -43.33 40.60 4.27
C ASP A 512 -42.69 41.06 2.95
N GLY A 513 -41.37 41.23 2.92
CA GLY A 513 -40.60 41.44 1.71
C GLY A 513 -40.61 42.88 1.20
N ASP A 514 -40.83 43.86 2.08
CA ASP A 514 -40.92 45.27 1.69
C ASP A 514 -39.57 46.02 1.70
N GLY A 515 -38.53 45.36 2.22
CA GLY A 515 -37.15 45.85 2.28
C GLY A 515 -36.81 46.63 3.55
N ILE A 516 -37.70 46.68 4.55
CA ILE A 516 -37.40 47.15 5.91
C ILE A 516 -37.36 45.93 6.85
N GLY A 517 -36.30 45.83 7.64
CA GLY A 517 -36.14 44.74 8.60
C GLY A 517 -37.21 44.69 9.66
N ASN A 518 -37.60 43.48 10.07
CA ASN A 518 -38.57 43.20 11.14
C ASN A 518 -38.27 43.93 12.47
N ASN A 519 -37.02 44.26 12.77
CA ASN A 519 -36.57 44.96 13.97
C ASN A 519 -36.87 46.48 13.93
N THR A 520 -36.97 47.03 12.72
CA THR A 520 -37.16 48.45 12.42
C THR A 520 -38.59 48.73 11.97
N ASP A 521 -39.23 47.73 11.37
CA ASP A 521 -40.61 47.78 10.93
C ASP A 521 -41.60 47.65 12.11
N GLU A 522 -42.49 48.64 12.26
CA GLU A 522 -43.57 48.60 13.25
C GLU A 522 -44.70 47.63 12.83
N PHE A 523 -44.79 47.28 11.54
CA PHE A 523 -45.73 46.30 11.00
C PHE A 523 -45.06 45.20 10.15
N PRO A 524 -44.23 44.30 10.73
CA PRO A 524 -43.41 43.30 10.03
C PRO A 524 -44.13 42.24 9.17
N LYS A 525 -45.44 42.36 8.93
CA LYS A 525 -46.26 41.38 8.19
C LYS A 525 -47.18 42.04 7.18
N ASP A 526 -47.09 43.35 7.04
CA ASP A 526 -47.90 44.14 6.13
C ASP A 526 -46.97 44.99 5.25
N PRO A 527 -46.64 44.53 4.03
CA PRO A 527 -45.65 45.19 3.18
C PRO A 527 -46.13 46.55 2.63
N GLU A 528 -47.35 46.95 2.98
CA GLU A 528 -47.92 48.25 2.66
C GLU A 528 -47.80 49.25 3.83
N GLU A 529 -47.24 48.87 5.00
CA GLU A 529 -47.15 49.71 6.21
C GLU A 529 -45.80 49.54 6.92
N GLN A 530 -45.01 50.62 7.09
CA GLN A 530 -43.70 50.53 7.77
C GLN A 530 -43.61 51.37 9.05
N PHE A 531 -44.51 52.34 9.23
CA PHE A 531 -44.40 53.37 10.26
C PHE A 531 -45.73 53.56 10.98
N ASP A 532 -45.67 53.73 12.30
CA ASP A 532 -46.77 54.19 13.16
C ASP A 532 -46.29 55.45 13.90
N LYS A 533 -46.46 56.61 13.29
CA LYS A 533 -45.84 57.84 13.79
C LYS A 533 -46.45 58.32 15.11
N ASP A 534 -47.72 58.02 15.37
CA ASP A 534 -48.42 58.46 16.56
C ASP A 534 -48.63 57.37 17.62
N GLY A 535 -48.33 56.11 17.29
CA GLY A 535 -48.28 54.96 18.19
C GLY A 535 -49.66 54.41 18.53
N ASP A 536 -50.66 54.59 17.67
CA ASP A 536 -52.04 54.13 17.91
C ASP A 536 -52.33 52.70 17.41
N GLY A 537 -51.36 52.09 16.72
CA GLY A 537 -51.40 50.74 16.18
C GLY A 537 -52.05 50.64 14.80
N VAL A 538 -52.31 51.76 14.12
CA VAL A 538 -52.71 51.82 12.70
C VAL A 538 -51.56 52.41 11.90
N GLY A 539 -51.12 51.72 10.84
CA GLY A 539 -50.03 52.19 10.01
C GLY A 539 -50.34 53.52 9.31
N ASP A 540 -49.31 54.32 9.09
CA ASP A 540 -49.40 55.67 8.52
C ASP A 540 -50.10 55.69 7.13
N ASN A 541 -50.07 54.61 6.34
CA ASN A 541 -50.74 54.56 5.03
C ASN A 541 -52.24 54.25 5.14
N ALA A 542 -52.67 53.55 6.18
CA ALA A 542 -54.06 53.24 6.52
C ALA A 542 -54.71 54.30 7.43
N ASP A 543 -53.90 55.15 8.07
CA ASP A 543 -54.37 56.22 8.94
C ASP A 543 -54.69 57.51 8.16
N ASP A 544 -55.95 57.95 8.23
CA ASP A 544 -56.38 59.25 7.69
C ASP A 544 -55.74 60.44 8.46
N PHE A 545 -55.23 60.23 9.68
CA PHE A 545 -54.64 61.23 10.59
C PHE A 545 -53.34 60.79 11.29
N PRO A 546 -52.23 60.54 10.56
CA PRO A 546 -50.97 59.93 11.07
C PRO A 546 -50.17 60.72 12.14
N ASP A 547 -50.71 61.82 12.66
CA ASP A 547 -50.08 62.66 13.69
C ASP A 547 -50.93 62.69 14.98
N SER A 548 -51.97 61.87 15.09
CA SER A 548 -53.01 61.96 16.12
C SER A 548 -53.57 60.60 16.55
N ALA A 549 -52.96 60.03 17.59
CA ALA A 549 -53.35 58.76 18.21
C ALA A 549 -54.76 58.69 18.84
N LEU A 550 -55.55 59.76 18.71
CA LEU A 550 -56.94 59.83 19.18
C LEU A 550 -57.96 59.51 18.08
N ALA A 551 -57.54 59.43 16.81
CA ALA A 551 -58.47 59.20 15.71
C ALA A 551 -57.78 58.68 14.43
N SER A 552 -57.93 57.39 14.16
CA SER A 552 -57.41 56.78 12.92
C SER A 552 -58.31 56.85 11.68
N ASN A 553 -59.54 57.38 11.81
CA ASN A 553 -60.47 57.58 10.68
C ASN A 553 -61.59 58.57 11.03
N TRP A 554 -62.31 59.03 10.00
CA TRP A 554 -63.40 60.01 10.22
C TRP A 554 -64.56 59.48 11.08
N SER A 555 -64.73 58.16 11.20
CA SER A 555 -65.83 57.57 11.97
C SER A 555 -65.64 57.73 13.48
N THR A 556 -64.41 57.66 13.98
CA THR A 556 -64.09 57.91 15.40
C THR A 556 -64.33 59.38 15.76
N ILE A 557 -63.96 60.31 14.88
CA ILE A 557 -64.27 61.74 15.01
C ILE A 557 -65.78 61.96 15.02
N TYR A 558 -66.52 61.37 14.08
CA TYR A 558 -67.98 61.50 14.06
C TYR A 558 -68.65 60.90 15.30
N ALA A 559 -68.14 59.81 15.85
CA ALA A 559 -68.65 59.22 17.09
C ALA A 559 -68.35 60.10 18.31
N ALA A 560 -67.17 60.71 18.40
CA ALA A 560 -66.80 61.65 19.45
C ALA A 560 -67.63 62.95 19.38
N VAL A 561 -67.80 63.51 18.20
CA VAL A 561 -68.68 64.66 17.98
C VAL A 561 -70.14 64.27 18.22
N GLY A 562 -70.56 63.07 17.82
CA GLY A 562 -71.90 62.53 18.05
C GLY A 562 -72.22 62.35 19.53
N THR A 563 -71.29 61.80 20.31
CA THR A 563 -71.40 61.68 21.78
C THR A 563 -71.36 63.04 22.46
N LEU A 564 -70.53 63.98 22.01
CA LEU A 564 -70.54 65.36 22.48
C LEU A 564 -71.89 66.03 22.20
N ILE A 565 -72.46 65.86 21.00
CA ILE A 565 -73.79 66.37 20.64
C ILE A 565 -74.87 65.72 21.52
N VAL A 566 -74.82 64.41 21.76
CA VAL A 566 -75.77 63.72 22.65
C VAL A 566 -75.61 64.17 24.10
N LEU A 567 -74.39 64.41 24.59
CA LEU A 567 -74.13 64.97 25.91
C LEU A 567 -74.61 66.42 26.02
N LEU A 568 -74.43 67.23 24.98
CA LEU A 568 -74.93 68.62 24.93
C LEU A 568 -76.46 68.66 24.83
N ILE A 569 -77.08 67.77 24.06
CA ILE A 569 -78.54 67.59 24.01
C ILE A 569 -79.03 67.05 25.37
N GLY A 570 -78.34 66.08 25.96
CA GLY A 570 -78.64 65.52 27.28
C GLY A 570 -78.55 66.55 28.40
N ALA A 571 -77.50 67.38 28.40
CA ALA A 571 -77.36 68.54 29.26
C ALA A 571 -78.46 69.57 29.01
N GLY A 572 -78.81 69.83 27.74
CA GLY A 572 -79.93 70.69 27.36
C GLY A 572 -81.29 70.17 27.83
N VAL A 573 -81.51 68.85 27.79
CA VAL A 573 -82.71 68.16 28.32
C VAL A 573 -82.71 68.19 29.85
N MET A 574 -81.55 68.02 30.50
CA MET A 574 -81.41 68.17 31.95
C MET A 574 -81.75 69.61 32.40
N ILE A 575 -81.20 70.62 31.72
CA ILE A 575 -81.49 72.04 31.94
C ILE A 575 -82.96 72.37 31.64
N SER A 576 -83.57 71.72 30.65
CA SER A 576 -85.00 71.88 30.32
C SER A 576 -85.92 71.19 31.34
N ARG A 577 -85.49 70.08 31.96
CA ARG A 577 -86.18 69.42 33.08
C ARG A 577 -86.09 70.22 34.38
N MET A 578 -85.04 71.00 34.57
CA MET A 578 -84.92 71.96 35.69
C MET A 578 -85.85 73.19 35.54
N LYS A 579 -86.59 73.32 34.43
CA LYS A 579 -87.46 74.48 34.13
C LYS A 579 -88.96 74.23 34.30
N LYS A 580 -89.36 73.15 34.99
CA LYS A 580 -90.77 72.86 35.26
C LYS A 580 -91.01 72.79 36.77
N GLU A 581 -91.90 73.67 37.21
CA GLU A 581 -92.42 73.91 38.57
C GLU A 581 -91.75 75.06 39.34
N ASP A 582 -92.63 75.95 39.78
CA ASP A 582 -92.43 77.26 40.39
C ASP A 582 -91.60 77.21 41.68
N GLU A 583 -90.75 78.22 41.89
CA GLU A 583 -90.92 79.23 42.95
C GLU A 583 -89.72 80.19 42.97
N LEU A 584 -90.00 81.48 42.70
CA LEU A 584 -89.08 82.58 42.95
C LEU A 584 -88.88 82.73 44.47
N PRO A 585 -87.66 83.08 44.92
CA PRO A 585 -87.60 84.33 45.68
C PRO A 585 -86.38 85.22 45.38
N ASN A 586 -86.70 86.50 45.24
CA ASN A 586 -85.98 87.69 45.71
C ASN A 586 -84.60 88.03 45.09
N VAL A 587 -84.61 89.02 44.19
CA VAL A 587 -83.40 89.73 43.73
C VAL A 587 -82.95 90.71 44.84
N PRO A 588 -81.68 90.65 45.31
CA PRO A 588 -81.16 91.57 46.30
C PRO A 588 -81.05 93.00 45.77
N SER A 589 -81.16 93.98 46.68
CA SER A 589 -81.27 95.40 46.34
C SER A 589 -79.93 95.99 45.89
N MET A 590 -79.97 97.08 45.11
CA MET A 590 -78.79 97.77 44.50
C MET A 590 -77.67 98.17 45.50
N SER A 591 -77.93 98.07 46.82
CA SER A 591 -76.96 98.30 47.88
C SER A 591 -76.02 97.11 48.15
N GLU A 592 -76.41 95.90 47.76
CA GLU A 592 -75.64 94.67 48.00
C GLU A 592 -74.64 94.39 46.85
N ILE A 593 -74.95 94.85 45.64
CA ILE A 593 -74.08 94.75 44.45
C ILE A 593 -72.82 95.64 44.61
N ASP A 594 -72.98 96.86 45.14
CA ASP A 594 -71.86 97.78 45.42
C ASP A 594 -70.89 97.24 46.50
N GLN A 595 -71.40 96.44 47.45
CA GLN A 595 -70.56 95.78 48.46
C GLN A 595 -69.79 94.60 47.88
N ILE A 596 -70.39 93.85 46.94
CA ILE A 596 -69.75 92.73 46.26
C ILE A 596 -68.65 93.23 45.31
N GLU A 597 -68.89 94.32 44.56
CA GLU A 597 -67.87 94.91 43.68
C GLU A 597 -66.65 95.42 44.47
N LYS A 598 -66.86 96.00 45.67
CA LYS A 598 -65.75 96.37 46.57
C LYS A 598 -64.98 95.17 47.11
N GLN A 599 -65.67 94.07 47.43
CA GLN A 599 -65.01 92.84 47.89
C GLN A 599 -64.20 92.17 46.77
N ILE A 600 -64.69 92.20 45.53
CA ILE A 600 -63.97 91.68 44.36
C ILE A 600 -62.70 92.50 44.10
N ALA A 601 -62.77 93.84 44.16
CA ALA A 601 -61.60 94.71 44.01
C ALA A 601 -60.55 94.49 45.11
N GLU A 602 -60.97 94.18 46.34
CA GLU A 602 -60.06 93.89 47.45
C GLU A 602 -59.44 92.48 47.36
N LEU A 603 -60.16 91.51 46.80
CA LEU A 603 -59.64 90.17 46.48
C LEU A 603 -58.63 90.20 45.33
N GLU A 604 -58.85 91.01 44.30
CA GLU A 604 -57.86 91.20 43.22
C GLU A 604 -56.58 91.85 43.72
N LYS A 605 -56.68 92.80 44.66
CA LYS A 605 -55.52 93.40 45.32
C LYS A 605 -54.73 92.38 46.15
N ARG A 606 -55.41 91.49 46.89
CA ARG A 606 -54.77 90.38 47.63
C ARG A 606 -54.15 89.33 46.72
N LYS A 607 -54.75 89.05 45.56
CA LYS A 607 -54.18 88.14 44.54
C LYS A 607 -52.85 88.69 44.00
N ALA A 608 -52.75 90.01 43.78
CA ALA A 608 -51.51 90.64 43.34
C ALA A 608 -50.40 90.62 44.42
N GLU A 609 -50.74 90.73 45.70
CA GLU A 609 -49.77 90.58 46.81
C GLU A 609 -49.28 89.12 46.96
N ILE A 610 -50.13 88.12 46.71
CA ILE A 610 -49.75 86.69 46.78
C ILE A 610 -48.86 86.30 45.59
N LEU A 611 -49.18 86.77 44.38
CA LEU A 611 -48.34 86.53 43.19
C LEU A 611 -46.98 87.26 43.24
N GLY A 612 -46.87 88.37 43.98
CA GLY A 612 -45.60 89.06 44.23
C GLY A 612 -44.70 88.41 45.32
N GLN A 613 -45.22 87.41 46.06
CA GLN A 613 -44.45 86.66 47.07
C GLN A 613 -44.00 85.27 46.58
N GLN A 614 -44.48 84.79 45.43
CA GLN A 614 -44.04 83.53 44.82
C GLN A 614 -42.69 83.67 44.08
N ASP A 615 -42.26 84.88 43.73
CA ASP A 615 -41.00 85.19 43.04
C ASP A 615 -39.78 85.30 44.01
N LEU A 616 -39.95 84.91 45.27
CA LEU A 616 -38.94 84.98 46.34
C LEU A 616 -38.74 83.65 47.09
N THR A 617 -39.27 82.54 46.56
CA THR A 617 -39.08 81.18 47.09
C THR A 617 -38.58 80.21 46.01
N GLU A 618 -37.71 80.69 45.11
CA GLU A 618 -36.95 79.87 44.14
C GLU A 618 -35.44 79.99 44.41
N SER A 619 -35.04 80.12 45.69
CA SER A 619 -33.63 80.13 46.11
C SER A 619 -33.35 79.37 47.41
N LEU A 620 -34.10 78.31 47.73
CA LEU A 620 -33.82 77.44 48.88
C LEU A 620 -34.25 76.00 48.59
N PHE A 621 -33.25 75.09 48.62
CA PHE A 621 -33.26 73.62 48.49
C PHE A 621 -33.26 73.11 47.02
N GLU A 622 -32.20 72.60 46.36
CA GLU A 622 -30.91 71.97 46.75
C GLU A 622 -30.94 71.12 48.02
N ASP A 623 -31.49 69.90 47.88
CA ASP A 623 -30.84 68.63 48.24
C ASP A 623 -31.55 67.47 47.51
#